data_AF-A0A401G3B7-F1
#
_entry.id   AF-A0A401G3B7-F1
#
_cell.length_a   1.000
_cell.length_b   1.000
_cell.length_c   1.000
_cell.angle_alpha   90.00
_cell.angle_beta   90.00
_cell.angle_gamma   90.00
#
_symmetry.space_group_name_H-M   'P 1'
#
loop_
_entity.id
_entity.type
_entity.pdbx_description
1 polymer ?
#
loop_
_entity_poly.entity_id
_entity_poly.type
_entity_poly.pdbx_seq_one_letter_code
_entity_poly.pdbx_strand_id
1 'polypeptide(L)'
;MATSVIIDDVPAYDYYEGCGPTAAAMIIGYWDMNGYDNLFDASGWDEVSETENVADEISSPEHYSGNYDAADTSIADFFRTSEDGLQPGWSYLNYSDNAFEEYAAYRGYEFDADDTSYYSFSWDEFVTEIDADNPMMFLVDTNGDASTDHFVPVIGYEDRGEDGLWYAAYSTWSESEADIYWQEYQAMGLGNDWGVGYITSVKPVSAPDSDSSSSQEDPSGTETEDPATPAPTPEPATVMLLGLGLGGLALLRKRS
;
A
#
# COMPACT_ATOMS: atom_id res chain seq x y z
N MET A 1 -26.96 -8.82 15.47
CA MET A 1 -26.15 -10.00 15.11
C MET A 1 -24.85 -9.42 14.62
N ALA A 2 -23.71 -9.91 15.09
CA ALA A 2 -22.44 -9.45 14.56
C ALA A 2 -22.37 -9.76 13.05
N THR A 3 -21.87 -8.82 12.27
CA THR A 3 -21.59 -8.99 10.84
C THR A 3 -20.10 -8.88 10.62
N SER A 4 -19.52 -9.85 9.94
CA SER A 4 -18.09 -9.88 9.64
C SER A 4 -17.88 -10.25 8.19
N VAL A 5 -16.94 -9.56 7.56
CA VAL A 5 -16.48 -9.80 6.20
C VAL A 5 -14.95 -9.76 6.22
N ILE A 6 -14.34 -10.67 5.51
CA ILE A 6 -12.91 -10.68 5.19
C ILE A 6 -12.85 -10.93 3.69
N ILE A 7 -12.08 -10.11 2.98
CA ILE A 7 -11.73 -10.30 1.59
C ILE A 7 -10.72 -11.46 1.57
N ASP A 8 -11.12 -12.56 0.93
CA ASP A 8 -10.23 -13.68 0.67
C ASP A 8 -9.20 -13.30 -0.41
N ASP A 9 -8.13 -14.07 -0.55
CA ASP A 9 -7.12 -13.91 -1.60
C ASP A 9 -6.31 -12.59 -1.60
N VAL A 10 -6.25 -11.88 -0.46
CA VAL A 10 -5.21 -10.86 -0.25
C VAL A 10 -3.94 -11.55 0.26
N PRO A 11 -2.80 -11.48 -0.46
CA PRO A 11 -1.57 -12.10 0.00
C PRO A 11 -1.00 -11.35 1.19
N ALA A 12 -0.40 -12.07 2.13
CA ALA A 12 0.32 -11.47 3.25
C ALA A 12 1.82 -11.50 2.99
N TYR A 13 2.47 -10.34 2.92
CA TYR A 13 3.92 -10.24 2.73
C TYR A 13 4.67 -9.92 4.02
N ASP A 14 5.90 -10.46 4.11
CA ASP A 14 6.88 -10.06 5.10
C ASP A 14 7.32 -8.61 4.83
N TYR A 15 7.67 -7.89 5.90
CA TYR A 15 8.16 -6.52 5.79
C TYR A 15 9.32 -6.44 4.79
N TYR A 16 9.16 -5.64 3.74
CA TYR A 16 10.20 -5.44 2.73
C TYR A 16 10.39 -3.95 2.45
N GLU A 17 11.46 -3.38 3.01
CA GLU A 17 11.94 -2.01 2.78
C GLU A 17 10.96 -0.85 3.06
N GLY A 18 9.81 -1.11 3.70
CA GLY A 18 8.88 -0.06 4.12
C GLY A 18 7.48 -0.62 4.38
N CYS A 19 6.79 -0.15 5.42
CA CYS A 19 5.42 -0.61 5.69
C CYS A 19 4.44 -0.13 4.61
N GLY A 20 4.62 1.09 4.09
CA GLY A 20 3.84 1.65 2.98
C GLY A 20 3.91 0.78 1.73
N PRO A 21 5.10 0.58 1.11
CA PRO A 21 5.21 -0.24 -0.09
C PRO A 21 4.82 -1.70 0.16
N THR A 22 5.13 -2.28 1.31
CA THR A 22 4.70 -3.66 1.64
C THR A 22 3.17 -3.76 1.73
N ALA A 23 2.51 -2.84 2.42
CA ALA A 23 1.04 -2.82 2.53
C ALA A 23 0.36 -2.61 1.17
N ALA A 24 0.87 -1.67 0.38
CA ALA A 24 0.39 -1.41 -0.97
C ALA A 24 0.56 -2.63 -1.88
N ALA A 25 1.69 -3.34 -1.77
CA ALA A 25 1.94 -4.56 -2.52
C ALA A 25 0.91 -5.65 -2.22
N MET A 26 0.48 -5.83 -0.97
CA MET A 26 -0.56 -6.81 -0.64
C MET A 26 -1.88 -6.49 -1.35
N ILE A 27 -2.25 -5.20 -1.41
CA ILE A 27 -3.46 -4.75 -2.12
C ILE A 27 -3.30 -4.91 -3.64
N ILE A 28 -2.13 -4.58 -4.18
CA ILE A 28 -1.82 -4.76 -5.61
C ILE A 28 -1.84 -6.25 -5.98
N GLY A 29 -1.29 -7.13 -5.14
CA GLY A 29 -1.30 -8.58 -5.34
C GLY A 29 -2.70 -9.16 -5.34
N TYR A 30 -3.59 -8.65 -4.49
CA TYR A 30 -5.02 -8.97 -4.57
C TYR A 30 -5.57 -8.66 -5.97
N TRP A 31 -5.32 -7.46 -6.50
CA TRP A 31 -5.80 -7.09 -7.84
C TRP A 31 -5.13 -7.89 -8.96
N ASP A 32 -3.84 -8.20 -8.84
CA ASP A 32 -3.09 -9.05 -9.79
C ASP A 32 -3.79 -10.41 -9.96
N MET A 33 -4.24 -11.00 -8.86
CA MET A 33 -4.94 -12.28 -8.85
C MET A 33 -6.43 -12.17 -9.17
N ASN A 34 -7.00 -10.96 -9.21
CA ASN A 34 -8.42 -10.69 -9.40
C ASN A 34 -8.71 -9.93 -10.71
N GLY A 35 -7.98 -10.31 -11.77
CA GLY A 35 -8.25 -9.91 -13.15
C GLY A 35 -7.33 -8.83 -13.69
N TYR A 36 -6.42 -8.29 -12.89
CA TYR A 36 -5.45 -7.27 -13.31
C TYR A 36 -4.05 -7.88 -13.42
N ASP A 37 -3.95 -8.98 -14.17
CA ASP A 37 -2.72 -9.76 -14.36
C ASP A 37 -1.52 -8.88 -14.76
N ASN A 38 -0.31 -9.24 -14.35
CA ASN A 38 0.93 -8.52 -14.62
C ASN A 38 1.04 -7.18 -13.88
N LEU A 39 0.34 -6.99 -12.76
CA LEU A 39 0.75 -6.00 -11.76
C LEU A 39 2.06 -6.42 -11.08
N PHE A 40 2.39 -7.71 -11.04
CA PHE A 40 3.72 -8.24 -10.71
C PHE A 40 4.31 -9.08 -11.86
N ASP A 41 5.64 -9.28 -11.89
CA ASP A 41 6.27 -10.27 -12.79
C ASP A 41 6.17 -11.71 -12.24
N ALA A 42 5.09 -11.99 -11.52
CA ALA A 42 4.69 -13.28 -10.96
C ALA A 42 3.25 -13.56 -11.37
N SER A 43 2.81 -14.82 -11.38
CA SER A 43 1.45 -15.16 -11.80
C SER A 43 0.78 -16.23 -10.97
N GLY A 44 -0.44 -15.91 -10.53
CA GLY A 44 -1.27 -16.80 -9.73
C GLY A 44 -0.80 -16.94 -8.28
N TRP A 45 -1.67 -17.51 -7.45
CA TRP A 45 -1.50 -17.54 -6.00
C TRP A 45 -0.12 -18.06 -5.55
N ASP A 46 0.30 -19.23 -6.02
CA ASP A 46 1.54 -19.87 -5.57
C ASP A 46 2.82 -19.03 -5.82
N GLU A 47 2.79 -18.10 -6.79
CA GLU A 47 3.91 -17.20 -7.05
C GLU A 47 3.70 -15.84 -6.36
N VAL A 48 2.51 -15.23 -6.55
CA VAL A 48 2.20 -13.89 -6.06
C VAL A 48 2.12 -13.84 -4.53
N SER A 49 1.74 -14.91 -3.83
CA SER A 49 1.61 -14.90 -2.37
C SER A 49 2.94 -14.98 -1.61
N GLU A 50 4.07 -15.14 -2.30
CA GLU A 50 5.39 -15.28 -1.68
C GLU A 50 6.17 -13.97 -1.86
N THR A 51 6.60 -13.33 -0.77
CA THR A 51 7.29 -12.02 -0.82
C THR A 51 8.53 -12.09 -1.70
N GLU A 52 9.27 -13.21 -1.68
CA GLU A 52 10.51 -13.35 -2.45
C GLU A 52 10.31 -13.25 -3.97
N ASN A 53 9.11 -13.58 -4.47
CA ASN A 53 8.81 -13.58 -5.89
C ASN A 53 8.40 -12.19 -6.42
N VAL A 54 7.93 -11.31 -5.53
CA VAL A 54 7.47 -9.94 -5.88
C VAL A 54 8.35 -8.85 -5.25
N ALA A 55 9.44 -9.24 -4.58
CA ALA A 55 10.28 -8.34 -3.78
C ALA A 55 10.85 -7.18 -4.61
N ASP A 56 11.27 -7.44 -5.85
CA ASP A 56 11.86 -6.42 -6.72
C ASP A 56 10.79 -5.38 -7.16
N GLU A 57 9.52 -5.76 -7.25
CA GLU A 57 8.40 -4.85 -7.46
C GLU A 57 7.98 -4.11 -6.20
N ILE A 58 8.14 -4.70 -5.00
CA ILE A 58 7.93 -3.97 -3.74
C ILE A 58 9.01 -2.90 -3.57
N SER A 59 10.28 -3.27 -3.74
CA SER A 59 11.43 -2.36 -3.66
C SER A 59 12.55 -2.86 -4.57
N SER A 60 12.83 -2.09 -5.63
CA SER A 60 13.79 -2.48 -6.66
C SER A 60 15.21 -2.58 -6.09
N PRO A 61 16.11 -3.36 -6.72
CA PRO A 61 17.51 -3.40 -6.34
C PRO A 61 18.16 -2.00 -6.35
N GLU A 62 17.79 -1.14 -7.29
CA GLU A 62 18.19 0.26 -7.37
C GLU A 62 17.72 1.03 -6.13
N HIS A 63 16.44 0.93 -5.76
CA HIS A 63 15.87 1.58 -4.58
C HIS A 63 16.56 1.12 -3.30
N TYR A 64 16.67 -0.19 -3.09
CA TYR A 64 17.33 -0.78 -1.93
C TYR A 64 18.80 -0.37 -1.81
N SER A 65 19.48 -0.17 -2.95
CA SER A 65 20.86 0.31 -2.96
C SER A 65 21.02 1.80 -2.62
N GLY A 66 19.91 2.53 -2.49
CA GLY A 66 19.83 3.97 -2.26
C GLY A 66 20.07 4.79 -3.53
N ASN A 67 19.88 4.21 -4.71
CA ASN A 67 20.04 4.89 -6.00
C ASN A 67 18.73 5.51 -6.47
N TYR A 68 18.24 6.51 -5.74
CA TYR A 68 16.97 7.20 -6.01
C TYR A 68 16.99 8.10 -7.25
N ASP A 69 18.13 8.22 -7.94
CA ASP A 69 18.22 8.89 -9.25
C ASP A 69 17.85 7.93 -10.41
N ALA A 70 17.58 6.66 -10.11
CA ALA A 70 17.11 5.68 -11.09
C ALA A 70 15.67 5.98 -11.56
N ALA A 71 15.21 5.27 -12.59
CA ALA A 71 13.81 5.34 -12.97
C ALA A 71 12.96 4.59 -11.95
N ASP A 72 11.79 5.14 -11.63
CA ASP A 72 10.82 4.51 -10.74
C ASP A 72 10.31 3.22 -11.38
N THR A 73 10.51 2.10 -10.70
CA THR A 73 10.16 0.76 -11.22
C THR A 73 9.54 -0.15 -10.17
N SER A 74 9.55 0.26 -8.90
CA SER A 74 8.97 -0.46 -7.77
C SER A 74 8.00 0.42 -6.98
N ILE A 75 7.12 -0.20 -6.21
CA ILE A 75 6.16 0.47 -5.33
C ILE A 75 6.90 1.42 -4.37
N ALA A 76 8.05 1.02 -3.83
CA ALA A 76 8.85 1.86 -2.95
C ALA A 76 9.34 3.15 -3.61
N ASP A 77 9.68 3.12 -4.91
CA ASP A 77 10.07 4.30 -5.69
C ASP A 77 8.88 5.28 -5.79
N PHE A 78 7.70 4.80 -6.16
CA PHE A 78 6.51 5.66 -6.27
C PHE A 78 6.06 6.21 -4.90
N PHE A 79 6.26 5.45 -3.82
CA PHE A 79 6.07 5.93 -2.45
C PHE A 79 7.16 6.91 -1.98
N ARG A 80 8.25 7.07 -2.73
CA ARG A 80 9.48 7.79 -2.34
C ARG A 80 10.01 7.34 -0.99
N THR A 81 9.99 6.03 -0.79
CA THR A 81 10.39 5.43 0.48
C THR A 81 11.86 5.71 0.74
N SER A 82 12.21 6.10 1.96
CA SER A 82 13.60 6.40 2.35
C SER A 82 14.29 7.55 1.59
N GLU A 83 13.55 8.28 0.75
CA GLU A 83 14.06 9.42 -0.02
C GLU A 83 14.04 10.72 0.79
N ASP A 84 14.57 11.81 0.22
CA ASP A 84 14.49 13.16 0.79
C ASP A 84 15.03 13.31 2.23
N GLY A 85 15.93 12.40 2.64
CA GLY A 85 16.51 12.38 3.98
C GLY A 85 15.62 11.75 5.05
N LEU A 86 14.58 11.03 4.64
CA LEU A 86 13.76 10.19 5.52
C LEU A 86 14.57 9.04 6.13
N GLN A 87 14.04 8.48 7.20
CA GLN A 87 14.59 7.25 7.77
C GLN A 87 14.33 6.07 6.82
N PRO A 88 15.18 5.03 6.82
CA PRO A 88 14.93 3.84 6.01
C PRO A 88 13.55 3.23 6.27
N GLY A 89 12.78 3.01 5.22
CA GLY A 89 11.43 2.47 5.22
C GLY A 89 10.30 3.47 5.46
N TRP A 90 10.63 4.77 5.57
CA TRP A 90 9.64 5.82 5.80
C TRP A 90 9.22 6.49 4.51
N SER A 91 7.93 6.84 4.42
CA SER A 91 7.34 7.62 3.34
C SER A 91 6.40 8.66 3.92
N TYR A 92 5.94 9.59 3.08
CA TYR A 92 4.88 10.53 3.46
C TYR A 92 3.52 10.02 3.01
N LEU A 93 2.47 10.33 3.78
CA LEU A 93 1.09 10.01 3.41
C LEU A 93 0.74 10.56 2.03
N ASN A 94 1.11 11.80 1.68
CA ASN A 94 0.72 12.37 0.38
C ASN A 94 1.38 11.70 -0.85
N TYR A 95 2.13 10.62 -0.65
CA TYR A 95 2.62 9.77 -1.72
C TYR A 95 1.84 8.45 -1.82
N SER A 96 1.00 8.07 -0.85
CA SER A 96 0.31 6.78 -0.89
C SER A 96 -0.71 6.68 -2.03
N ASP A 97 -1.58 7.67 -2.18
CA ASP A 97 -2.54 7.72 -3.28
C ASP A 97 -1.82 7.71 -4.64
N ASN A 98 -0.88 8.63 -4.85
CA ASN A 98 -0.08 8.74 -6.06
C ASN A 98 0.68 7.43 -6.35
N ALA A 99 1.20 6.74 -5.34
CA ALA A 99 1.96 5.53 -5.57
C ALA A 99 1.11 4.37 -6.11
N PHE A 100 -0.13 4.24 -5.67
CA PHE A 100 -1.05 3.27 -6.28
C PHE A 100 -1.34 3.61 -7.74
N GLU A 101 -1.64 4.88 -8.02
CA GLU A 101 -1.97 5.33 -9.38
C GLU A 101 -0.77 5.20 -10.33
N GLU A 102 0.41 5.66 -9.90
CA GLU A 102 1.62 5.68 -10.71
C GLU A 102 2.21 4.28 -10.90
N TYR A 103 2.19 3.41 -9.88
CA TYR A 103 2.61 2.01 -10.04
C TYR A 103 1.66 1.26 -10.98
N ALA A 104 0.35 1.39 -10.79
CA ALA A 104 -0.62 0.76 -11.69
C ALA A 104 -0.44 1.27 -13.14
N ALA A 105 -0.25 2.57 -13.33
CA ALA A 105 0.02 3.17 -14.64
C ALA A 105 1.33 2.65 -15.28
N TYR A 106 2.38 2.48 -14.48
CA TYR A 106 3.63 1.86 -14.91
C TYR A 106 3.41 0.42 -15.39
N ARG A 107 2.51 -0.34 -14.75
CA ARG A 107 2.11 -1.69 -15.14
C ARG A 107 1.02 -1.73 -16.23
N GLY A 108 0.56 -0.57 -16.72
CA GLY A 108 -0.40 -0.47 -17.82
C GLY A 108 -1.88 -0.46 -17.40
N TYR A 109 -2.16 -0.27 -16.11
CA TYR A 109 -3.51 -0.17 -15.55
C TYR A 109 -3.83 1.25 -15.06
N GLU A 110 -5.12 1.52 -14.84
CA GLU A 110 -5.59 2.78 -14.25
C GLU A 110 -6.32 2.49 -12.95
N PHE A 111 -5.79 3.03 -11.86
CA PHE A 111 -6.36 2.92 -10.51
C PHE A 111 -6.80 4.32 -10.05
N ASP A 112 -7.84 4.36 -9.22
CA ASP A 112 -8.31 5.54 -8.49
C ASP A 112 -7.93 5.31 -7.04
N ALA A 113 -7.16 6.24 -6.47
CA ALA A 113 -6.79 6.21 -5.07
C ALA A 113 -7.00 7.58 -4.42
N ASP A 114 -7.45 7.59 -3.16
CA ASP A 114 -7.69 8.82 -2.42
C ASP A 114 -7.36 8.65 -0.94
N ASP A 115 -6.58 9.60 -0.42
CA ASP A 115 -6.23 9.71 0.99
C ASP A 115 -7.22 10.61 1.74
N THR A 116 -7.99 10.00 2.63
CA THR A 116 -8.96 10.70 3.46
C THR A 116 -8.64 10.53 4.95
N SER A 117 -8.79 11.60 5.73
CA SER A 117 -8.67 11.50 7.21
C SER A 117 -9.77 10.63 7.80
N TYR A 118 -9.51 9.91 8.90
CA TYR A 118 -10.52 9.12 9.61
C TYR A 118 -11.84 9.88 9.85
N TYR A 119 -11.79 11.16 10.20
CA TYR A 119 -12.98 11.96 10.49
C TYR A 119 -13.85 12.31 9.28
N SER A 120 -13.33 12.08 8.07
CA SER A 120 -14.00 12.37 6.81
C SER A 120 -14.41 11.10 6.06
N PHE A 121 -14.13 9.92 6.62
CA PHE A 121 -14.49 8.61 6.06
C PHE A 121 -15.30 7.82 7.08
N SER A 122 -16.56 7.55 6.75
CA SER A 122 -17.50 6.89 7.66
C SER A 122 -17.32 5.38 7.70
N TRP A 123 -17.82 4.77 8.77
CA TRP A 123 -17.90 3.31 8.85
C TRP A 123 -18.74 2.70 7.71
N ASP A 124 -19.83 3.35 7.31
CA ASP A 124 -20.68 2.86 6.23
C ASP A 124 -19.95 2.89 4.87
N GLU A 125 -19.08 3.89 4.64
CA GLU A 125 -18.20 3.94 3.46
C GLU A 125 -17.15 2.83 3.50
N PHE A 126 -16.53 2.59 4.66
CA PHE A 126 -15.60 1.48 4.86
C PHE A 126 -16.24 0.12 4.57
N VAL A 127 -17.42 -0.14 5.15
CA VAL A 127 -18.19 -1.36 4.87
C VAL A 127 -18.54 -1.47 3.39
N THR A 128 -18.89 -0.37 2.73
CA THR A 128 -19.24 -0.37 1.30
C THR A 128 -18.05 -0.76 0.42
N GLU A 129 -16.83 -0.29 0.73
CA GLU A 129 -15.62 -0.69 -0.01
C GLU A 129 -15.29 -2.17 0.21
N ILE A 130 -15.30 -2.63 1.46
CA ILE A 130 -14.99 -4.04 1.77
C ILE A 130 -16.04 -5.00 1.20
N ASP A 131 -17.35 -4.66 1.28
CA ASP A 131 -18.43 -5.47 0.67
C ASP A 131 -18.35 -5.51 -0.86
N ALA A 132 -17.60 -4.60 -1.48
CA ALA A 132 -17.33 -4.55 -2.91
C ALA A 132 -16.01 -5.24 -3.30
N ASP A 133 -15.39 -5.98 -2.36
CA ASP A 133 -14.08 -6.62 -2.52
C ASP A 133 -12.94 -5.63 -2.84
N ASN A 134 -13.02 -4.40 -2.31
CA ASN A 134 -11.96 -3.40 -2.44
C ASN A 134 -11.14 -3.35 -1.15
N PRO A 135 -9.98 -4.04 -1.05
CA PRO A 135 -9.09 -3.88 0.09
C PRO A 135 -8.53 -2.45 0.12
N MET A 136 -8.26 -1.95 1.32
CA MET A 136 -7.87 -0.56 1.56
C MET A 136 -6.54 -0.50 2.31
N MET A 137 -5.89 0.67 2.39
CA MET A 137 -4.70 0.84 3.23
C MET A 137 -4.99 1.88 4.32
N PHE A 138 -4.68 1.55 5.58
CA PHE A 138 -4.80 2.51 6.69
C PHE A 138 -3.42 2.94 7.16
N LEU A 139 -3.30 4.21 7.53
CA LEU A 139 -2.17 4.75 8.29
C LEU A 139 -2.59 4.88 9.76
N VAL A 140 -1.99 4.06 10.60
CA VAL A 140 -2.38 3.88 12.01
C VAL A 140 -1.29 4.36 12.98
N ASP A 141 -1.71 4.68 14.20
CA ASP A 141 -0.85 4.92 15.36
C ASP A 141 -0.73 3.62 16.15
N THR A 142 0.32 2.83 15.90
CA THR A 142 0.42 1.48 16.50
C THR A 142 0.63 1.47 18.01
N ASN A 143 1.04 2.60 18.59
CA ASN A 143 1.52 2.68 19.97
C ASN A 143 0.68 3.63 20.86
N GLY A 144 -0.32 4.30 20.28
CA GLY A 144 -1.26 5.17 20.96
C GLY A 144 -0.65 6.47 21.45
N ASP A 145 0.39 7.00 20.82
CA ASP A 145 1.02 8.28 21.20
C ASP A 145 0.41 9.52 20.52
N ALA A 146 -0.67 9.31 19.76
CA ALA A 146 -1.37 10.28 18.93
C ALA A 146 -0.59 10.75 17.69
N SER A 147 0.35 9.93 17.21
CA SER A 147 1.04 10.08 15.94
C SER A 147 0.95 8.78 15.14
N THR A 148 0.58 8.87 13.87
CA THR A 148 0.65 7.69 13.00
C THR A 148 2.08 7.29 12.71
N ASP A 149 2.34 5.99 12.60
CA ASP A 149 3.67 5.44 12.36
C ASP A 149 3.70 4.18 11.48
N HIS A 150 2.55 3.64 11.08
CA HIS A 150 2.51 2.36 10.37
C HIS A 150 1.39 2.30 9.33
N PHE A 151 1.75 1.91 8.11
CA PHE A 151 0.78 1.54 7.08
C PHE A 151 0.43 0.07 7.18
N VAL A 152 -0.85 -0.26 7.01
CA VAL A 152 -1.34 -1.63 6.96
C VAL A 152 -2.38 -1.82 5.87
N PRO A 153 -2.39 -2.98 5.18
CA PRO A 153 -3.50 -3.35 4.33
C PRO A 153 -4.65 -3.82 5.20
N VAL A 154 -5.84 -3.29 4.90
CA VAL A 154 -7.10 -3.58 5.56
C VAL A 154 -7.95 -4.41 4.62
N ILE A 155 -8.33 -5.57 5.11
CA ILE A 155 -8.91 -6.66 4.32
C ILE A 155 -10.29 -7.07 4.81
N GLY A 156 -10.84 -6.39 5.82
CA GLY A 156 -12.09 -6.85 6.41
C GLY A 156 -12.57 -6.00 7.57
N TYR A 157 -13.75 -6.36 8.05
CA TYR A 157 -14.38 -5.71 9.19
C TYR A 157 -15.22 -6.69 10.01
N GLU A 158 -15.53 -6.27 11.24
CA GLU A 158 -16.46 -6.94 12.13
C GLU A 158 -17.21 -5.89 12.97
N ASP A 159 -18.54 -5.86 12.85
CA ASP A 159 -19.42 -5.15 13.78
C ASP A 159 -19.73 -6.09 14.96
N ARG A 160 -19.14 -5.79 16.13
CA ARG A 160 -19.34 -6.57 17.37
C ARG A 160 -20.47 -6.01 18.23
N GLY A 161 -21.28 -5.08 17.72
CA GLY A 161 -22.41 -4.48 18.40
C GLY A 161 -21.98 -3.57 19.55
N GLU A 162 -22.34 -3.94 20.78
CA GLU A 162 -21.99 -3.15 21.97
C GLU A 162 -20.47 -3.13 22.24
N ASP A 163 -19.72 -4.09 21.69
CA ASP A 163 -18.27 -4.22 21.81
C ASP A 163 -17.50 -3.45 20.72
N GLY A 164 -18.20 -2.65 19.89
CA GLY A 164 -17.61 -1.74 18.92
C GLY A 164 -17.47 -2.29 17.51
N LEU A 165 -16.88 -1.45 16.66
CA LEU A 165 -16.64 -1.71 15.24
C LEU A 165 -15.15 -2.03 15.08
N TRP A 166 -14.80 -3.03 14.30
CA TRP A 166 -13.43 -3.54 14.20
C TRP A 166 -13.02 -3.70 12.75
N TYR A 167 -11.77 -3.39 12.42
CA TYR A 167 -11.16 -3.68 11.13
C TYR A 167 -10.18 -4.85 11.25
N ALA A 168 -10.04 -5.60 10.15
CA ALA A 168 -9.07 -6.67 9.98
C ALA A 168 -7.94 -6.19 9.07
N ALA A 169 -6.69 -6.39 9.49
CA ALA A 169 -5.51 -6.02 8.74
C ALA A 169 -4.40 -7.07 8.85
N TYR A 170 -3.48 -7.07 7.90
CA TYR A 170 -2.16 -7.66 8.11
C TYR A 170 -1.22 -6.63 8.73
N SER A 171 -0.28 -7.07 9.55
CA SER A 171 0.64 -6.15 10.24
C SER A 171 1.84 -5.73 9.40
N THR A 172 2.02 -6.30 8.20
CA THR A 172 3.25 -6.24 7.39
C THR A 172 4.48 -6.86 8.05
N TRP A 173 4.35 -7.62 9.15
CA TRP A 173 5.50 -8.21 9.87
C TRP A 173 5.54 -9.74 9.81
N SER A 174 4.62 -10.35 9.06
CA SER A 174 4.48 -11.80 8.91
C SER A 174 3.91 -12.10 7.53
N GLU A 175 4.61 -12.92 6.77
CA GLU A 175 4.13 -13.58 5.55
C GLU A 175 3.21 -14.75 5.93
N SER A 176 1.98 -14.43 6.34
CA SER A 176 1.00 -15.40 6.81
C SER A 176 -0.40 -14.83 6.77
N GLU A 177 -1.25 -15.35 5.88
CA GLU A 177 -2.65 -14.95 5.75
C GLU A 177 -3.48 -15.34 6.98
N ALA A 178 -2.95 -16.21 7.85
CA ALA A 178 -3.58 -16.61 9.10
C ALA A 178 -3.41 -15.58 10.23
N ASP A 179 -2.42 -14.69 10.13
CA ASP A 179 -2.08 -13.70 11.16
C ASP A 179 -2.87 -12.39 10.99
N ILE A 180 -4.20 -12.49 11.04
CA ILE A 180 -5.10 -11.33 10.93
C ILE A 180 -5.15 -10.56 12.25
N TYR A 181 -4.84 -9.27 12.18
CA TYR A 181 -4.92 -8.33 13.29
C TYR A 181 -6.29 -7.66 13.29
N TRP A 182 -7.06 -7.96 14.34
CA TRP A 182 -8.33 -7.29 14.60
C TRP A 182 -8.09 -6.11 15.53
N GLN A 183 -8.43 -4.91 15.09
CA GLN A 183 -8.33 -3.68 15.88
C GLN A 183 -9.63 -2.90 15.85
N GLU A 184 -9.91 -2.15 16.91
CA GLU A 184 -11.10 -1.32 16.97
C GLU A 184 -10.99 -0.18 15.94
N TYR A 185 -12.03 0.01 15.13
CA TYR A 185 -12.16 1.12 14.19
C TYR A 185 -12.47 2.40 14.96
N GLN A 186 -11.41 3.09 15.36
CA GLN A 186 -11.46 4.32 16.13
C GLN A 186 -10.38 5.29 15.65
N ALA A 187 -10.58 6.58 15.94
CA ALA A 187 -9.59 7.60 15.61
C ALA A 187 -8.28 7.38 16.40
N MET A 188 -7.15 7.72 15.78
CA MET A 188 -5.88 7.86 16.49
C MET A 188 -5.98 8.85 17.66
N GLY A 189 -5.26 8.57 18.74
CA GLY A 189 -5.30 9.38 19.95
C GLY A 189 -4.53 8.75 21.09
N LEU A 190 -4.28 9.54 22.14
CA LEU A 190 -3.52 9.08 23.30
C LEU A 190 -4.18 7.88 23.97
N GLY A 191 -3.51 6.73 23.94
CA GLY A 191 -3.98 5.45 24.47
C GLY A 191 -4.90 4.65 23.55
N ASN A 192 -5.10 5.12 22.31
CA ASN A 192 -5.82 4.38 21.27
C ASN A 192 -4.79 3.65 20.39
N ASP A 193 -4.19 2.59 20.93
CA ASP A 193 -3.29 1.72 20.17
C ASP A 193 -4.01 1.26 18.89
N TRP A 194 -3.31 1.35 17.76
CA TRP A 194 -3.83 1.05 16.42
C TRP A 194 -4.98 1.94 15.95
N GLY A 195 -5.14 3.12 16.56
CA GLY A 195 -6.12 4.10 16.11
C GLY A 195 -5.78 4.62 14.70
N VAL A 196 -6.81 4.85 13.90
CA VAL A 196 -6.71 5.23 12.49
C VAL A 196 -6.54 6.74 12.37
N GLY A 197 -5.48 7.18 11.68
CA GLY A 197 -5.29 8.58 11.31
C GLY A 197 -5.87 8.88 9.93
N TYR A 198 -5.49 8.05 8.95
CA TYR A 198 -5.83 8.22 7.55
C TYR A 198 -6.16 6.89 6.89
N ILE A 199 -6.95 6.98 5.83
CA ILE A 199 -7.51 5.88 5.07
C ILE A 199 -7.24 6.18 3.60
N THR A 200 -6.54 5.27 2.93
CA THR A 200 -6.33 5.28 1.49
C THR A 200 -7.34 4.30 0.89
N SER A 201 -8.32 4.83 0.16
CA SER A 201 -9.14 4.00 -0.73
C SER A 201 -8.39 3.75 -2.02
N VAL A 202 -8.51 2.55 -2.59
CA VAL A 202 -7.84 2.18 -3.83
C VAL A 202 -8.68 1.17 -4.59
N LYS A 203 -8.91 1.41 -5.88
CA LYS A 203 -9.57 0.46 -6.77
C LYS A 203 -9.27 0.75 -8.24
N PRO A 204 -9.29 -0.26 -9.11
CA PRO A 204 -9.20 -0.06 -10.54
C PRO A 204 -10.37 0.79 -11.11
N VAL A 205 -10.07 1.67 -12.07
CA VAL A 205 -11.07 2.57 -12.71
C VAL A 205 -11.90 1.86 -13.78
N SER A 206 -11.31 0.87 -14.44
CA SER A 206 -11.94 0.09 -15.50
C SER A 206 -11.68 -1.38 -15.27
N ALA A 207 -12.71 -2.20 -15.52
CA ALA A 207 -12.52 -3.65 -15.62
C ALA A 207 -11.40 -3.95 -16.63
N PRO A 208 -10.58 -4.98 -16.37
CA PRO A 208 -9.48 -5.32 -17.26
C PRO A 208 -10.02 -5.54 -18.67
N ASP A 209 -9.25 -5.11 -19.68
CA ASP A 209 -9.58 -5.42 -21.07
C ASP A 209 -9.70 -6.94 -21.18
N SER A 210 -10.93 -7.44 -21.26
CA SER A 210 -11.18 -8.85 -21.50
C SER A 210 -10.51 -9.17 -22.82
N ASP A 211 -9.39 -9.88 -22.75
CA ASP A 211 -8.44 -10.00 -23.83
C ASP A 211 -9.19 -10.34 -25.13
N SER A 212 -9.09 -9.40 -26.08
CA SER A 212 -9.66 -9.56 -27.40
C SER A 212 -8.90 -10.71 -28.05
N SER A 213 -9.44 -11.92 -27.92
CA SER A 213 -8.96 -13.12 -28.61
C SER A 213 -8.50 -12.74 -30.02
N SER A 214 -7.17 -12.75 -30.19
CA SER A 214 -6.50 -12.32 -31.40
C SER A 214 -6.89 -13.23 -32.56
N SER A 215 -7.90 -12.84 -33.32
CA SER A 215 -8.02 -13.29 -34.69
C SER A 215 -6.91 -12.62 -35.49
N GLN A 216 -5.85 -13.40 -35.75
CA GLN A 216 -4.80 -13.11 -36.72
C GLN A 216 -5.36 -12.49 -38.00
N GLU A 217 -5.01 -11.24 -38.28
CA GLU A 217 -4.86 -10.72 -39.65
C GLU A 217 -3.59 -9.84 -39.71
N ASP A 218 -2.57 -10.34 -40.41
CA ASP A 218 -1.41 -9.59 -40.93
C ASP A 218 -1.85 -8.93 -42.26
N PRO A 219 -1.60 -7.62 -42.51
CA PRO A 219 -0.34 -7.22 -43.15
C PRO A 219 0.21 -5.80 -42.81
N SER A 220 1.53 -5.73 -42.59
CA SER A 220 2.49 -4.72 -43.15
C SER A 220 2.19 -3.20 -43.08
N GLY A 221 3.09 -2.41 -42.43
CA GLY A 221 3.39 -1.04 -42.89
C GLY A 221 4.08 -0.04 -41.93
N THR A 222 5.41 0.06 -42.02
CA THR A 222 6.31 1.26 -41.95
C THR A 222 6.23 2.38 -40.89
N GLU A 223 7.34 2.49 -40.14
CA GLU A 223 8.06 3.59 -39.46
C GLU A 223 7.61 5.07 -39.58
N THR A 224 7.71 5.84 -38.47
CA THR A 224 8.65 6.99 -38.31
C THR A 224 8.61 7.62 -36.89
N GLU A 225 9.79 8.00 -36.37
CA GLU A 225 10.10 8.49 -35.01
C GLU A 225 9.98 10.04 -34.83
N ASP A 226 9.73 10.44 -33.56
CA ASP A 226 10.29 11.54 -32.73
C ASP A 226 10.11 13.06 -33.04
N PRO A 227 10.36 14.00 -32.08
CA PRO A 227 10.48 13.90 -30.60
C PRO A 227 9.77 15.02 -29.78
N ALA A 228 9.85 14.88 -28.45
CA ALA A 228 9.28 15.71 -27.36
C ALA A 228 9.82 17.14 -27.20
N THR A 229 9.07 17.98 -26.45
CA THR A 229 9.48 19.30 -25.92
C THR A 229 9.20 19.35 -24.41
N PRO A 230 10.12 19.88 -23.56
CA PRO A 230 10.00 19.79 -22.10
C PRO A 230 9.18 20.91 -21.44
N ALA A 231 8.64 20.60 -20.26
CA ALA A 231 7.87 21.49 -19.38
C ALA A 231 8.76 22.31 -18.40
N PRO A 232 8.25 23.42 -17.83
CA PRO A 232 9.00 24.29 -16.92
C PRO A 232 8.91 23.91 -15.43
N THR A 233 9.94 24.33 -14.70
CA THR A 233 10.27 24.15 -13.27
C THR A 233 9.31 24.88 -12.31
N PRO A 234 8.95 24.33 -11.14
CA PRO A 234 8.35 25.08 -10.03
C PRO A 234 9.35 25.44 -8.91
N GLU A 235 9.05 26.56 -8.22
CA GLU A 235 9.77 27.18 -7.11
C GLU A 235 9.44 26.55 -5.73
N PRO A 236 10.26 26.75 -4.67
CA PRO A 236 10.30 25.86 -3.50
C PRO A 236 9.20 26.10 -2.45
N ALA A 237 8.72 24.99 -1.86
CA ALA A 237 7.80 24.98 -0.72
C ALA A 237 8.52 24.68 0.61
N THR A 238 7.85 25.12 1.68
CA THR A 238 8.34 25.33 3.05
C THR A 238 8.63 24.03 3.83
N VAL A 239 9.83 23.97 4.42
CA VAL A 239 10.27 22.96 5.40
C VAL A 239 9.67 23.26 6.79
N MET A 240 9.02 22.29 7.45
CA MET A 240 8.71 22.36 8.88
C MET A 240 9.63 21.42 9.70
N LEU A 241 10.53 22.06 10.44
CA LEU A 241 11.34 21.47 11.52
C LEU A 241 10.51 21.34 12.79
N LEU A 242 10.62 20.22 13.50
CA LEU A 242 10.60 20.04 14.97
C LEU A 242 10.57 18.52 15.20
N GLY A 243 11.37 17.86 16.04
CA GLY A 243 12.27 18.26 17.12
C GLY A 243 12.44 17.00 17.98
N LEU A 244 13.38 16.12 17.61
CA LEU A 244 13.66 14.87 18.31
C LEU A 244 14.15 15.11 19.75
N GLY A 245 13.42 14.52 20.70
CA GLY A 245 13.90 14.22 22.05
C GLY A 245 14.34 12.75 22.15
N LEU A 246 15.63 12.51 21.93
CA LEU A 246 16.34 11.24 22.08
C LEU A 246 16.33 10.66 23.51
N GLY A 247 16.34 9.33 23.58
CA GLY A 247 16.96 8.52 24.65
C GLY A 247 16.16 7.25 24.96
N GLY A 248 16.47 6.04 24.47
CA GLY A 248 17.77 5.42 24.26
C GLY A 248 18.25 4.73 25.55
N LEU A 249 18.03 3.42 25.70
CA LEU A 249 19.01 2.50 26.30
C LEU A 249 18.64 1.02 26.16
N ALA A 250 19.50 0.29 25.43
CA ALA A 250 19.56 -1.17 25.41
C ALA A 250 20.03 -1.72 26.77
N LEU A 251 19.49 -2.88 27.19
CA LEU A 251 20.20 -3.74 28.13
C LEU A 251 20.00 -5.24 27.83
N LEU A 252 21.07 -5.83 27.31
CA LEU A 252 21.36 -7.26 27.28
C LEU A 252 21.25 -7.88 28.69
N ARG A 253 20.61 -9.05 28.83
CA ARG A 253 21.09 -10.05 29.79
C ARG A 253 20.79 -11.50 29.39
N LYS A 254 21.87 -12.27 29.44
CA LYS A 254 22.06 -13.67 29.06
C LYS A 254 21.52 -14.61 30.15
N ARG A 255 20.99 -15.76 29.70
CA ARG A 255 20.52 -16.90 30.50
C ARG A 255 21.58 -17.43 31.49
N SER A 256 21.11 -17.74 32.69
CA SER A 256 21.37 -18.98 33.45
C SER A 256 20.23 -19.20 34.43
#